data_AF-C5T9B7-F1
#
_entry.id   AF-C5T9B7-F1
#
_cell.length_a   1.000
_cell.length_b   1.000
_cell.length_c   1.000
_cell.angle_alpha   90.00
_cell.angle_beta   90.00
_cell.angle_gamma   90.00
#
_symmetry.space_group_name_H-M   'P 1'
#
loop_
_entity.id
_entity.type
_entity.pdbx_description
1 polymer ?
#
loop_
_entity_poly.entity_id
_entity_poly.type
_entity_poly.pdbx_seq_one_letter_code
_entity_poly.pdbx_strand_id
1 'polypeptide(L)'
;MPVLSLAKVWAVLLAITAVTYWIGEAGLSGHGSIAPVLVMFGLAFAKGLLVSLEFLELRRAPALWRWLVVGWLALVLALIVLAYWISLR
;
A
#
# COMPACT_ATOMS: atom_id res chain seq x y z
N MET A 1 19.47 -4.41 -10.88
CA MET A 1 18.91 -5.78 -11.03
C MET A 1 17.56 -5.80 -10.32
N PRO A 2 16.41 -5.98 -10.99
CA PRO A 2 15.16 -6.24 -10.26
C PRO A 2 15.33 -7.56 -9.50
N VAL A 3 15.00 -7.56 -8.20
CA VAL A 3 15.22 -8.71 -7.30
C VAL A 3 14.22 -9.84 -7.57
N LEU A 4 13.13 -9.52 -8.28
CA LEU A 4 12.03 -10.39 -8.69
C LEU A 4 11.70 -10.11 -10.16
N SER A 5 11.30 -11.14 -10.93
CA SER A 5 10.76 -10.91 -12.28
C SER A 5 9.42 -10.17 -12.19
N LEU A 6 9.04 -9.43 -13.25
CA LEU A 6 7.77 -8.68 -13.29
C LEU A 6 6.55 -9.58 -12.99
N ALA A 7 6.58 -10.83 -13.47
CA ALA A 7 5.57 -11.84 -13.17
C ALA A 7 5.46 -12.18 -11.67
N LYS A 8 6.59 -12.25 -10.96
CA LYS A 8 6.59 -12.46 -9.50
C LYS A 8 6.02 -11.25 -8.77
N VAL A 9 6.37 -10.04 -9.19
CA VAL A 9 5.80 -8.81 -8.62
C VAL A 9 4.29 -8.79 -8.84
N TRP A 10 3.83 -9.12 -10.04
CA TRP A 10 2.41 -9.26 -10.35
C TRP A 10 1.70 -10.28 -9.45
N ALA A 11 2.30 -11.46 -9.23
CA ALA A 11 1.75 -12.47 -8.33
C ALA A 11 1.65 -11.96 -6.87
N VAL A 12 2.65 -11.20 -6.40
CA VAL A 12 2.60 -10.54 -5.08
C VAL A 12 1.46 -9.51 -5.03
N LEU A 13 1.26 -8.71 -6.08
CA LEU A 13 0.15 -7.75 -6.15
C LEU A 13 -1.22 -8.45 -6.09
N LEU A 14 -1.36 -9.61 -6.74
CA LEU A 14 -2.57 -10.43 -6.63
C LEU A 14 -2.78 -10.95 -5.21
N ALA A 15 -1.73 -11.48 -4.57
CA ALA A 15 -1.81 -11.96 -3.19
C ALA A 15 -2.22 -10.83 -2.22
N ILE A 16 -1.61 -9.65 -2.35
CA ILE A 16 -1.98 -8.46 -1.58
C ILE A 16 -3.47 -8.13 -1.80
N THR A 17 -3.93 -8.18 -3.04
CA THR A 17 -5.34 -7.87 -3.38
C THR A 17 -6.30 -8.87 -2.75
N ALA A 18 -6.00 -10.17 -2.84
CA ALA A 18 -6.80 -11.23 -2.22
C ALA A 18 -6.89 -11.06 -0.70
N VAL A 19 -5.78 -10.73 -0.03
CA VAL A 19 -5.77 -10.45 1.42
C VAL A 19 -6.62 -9.23 1.75
N THR A 20 -6.46 -8.12 1.03
CA THR A 20 -7.27 -6.91 1.28
C THR A 20 -8.77 -7.12 1.02
N TYR A 21 -9.11 -7.93 0.01
CA TYR A 21 -10.49 -8.30 -0.29
C TYR A 21 -11.09 -9.13 0.85
N TRP A 22 -10.35 -10.16 1.30
CA TRP A 22 -10.77 -11.00 2.41
C TRP A 22 -10.97 -10.21 3.71
N ILE A 23 -10.08 -9.27 4.04
CA ILE A 23 -10.24 -8.40 5.23
C ILE A 23 -11.52 -7.57 5.14
N GLY A 24 -11.85 -7.07 3.94
CA GLY A 24 -13.07 -6.30 3.69
C GLY A 24 -14.34 -7.13 3.84
N GLU A 25 -14.40 -8.29 3.21
CA GLU A 25 -15.55 -9.22 3.27
C GLU A 25 -15.76 -9.80 4.68
N ALA A 26 -14.67 -10.05 5.42
CA ALA A 26 -14.75 -10.53 6.79
C ALA A 26 -15.28 -9.48 7.79
N GLY A 27 -15.51 -8.24 7.36
CA GLY A 27 -16.04 -7.16 8.22
C GLY A 27 -15.08 -6.76 9.34
N LEU A 28 -13.80 -7.10 9.24
CA LEU A 28 -12.82 -6.89 10.32
C LEU A 28 -12.61 -5.40 10.65
N SER A 29 -12.85 -4.51 9.70
CA SER A 29 -12.71 -3.05 9.84
C SER A 29 -13.78 -2.37 10.72
N GLY A 30 -14.89 -3.05 11.04
CA GLY A 30 -16.00 -2.50 11.82
C GLY A 30 -15.93 -2.71 13.34
N HIS A 31 -14.99 -3.51 13.85
CA HIS A 31 -15.01 -4.00 15.25
C HIS A 31 -14.37 -3.04 16.28
N GLY A 32 -14.24 -1.75 15.97
CA GLY A 32 -13.61 -0.76 16.86
C GLY A 32 -12.08 -0.93 17.05
N SER A 33 -11.45 -1.84 16.30
CA SER A 33 -10.01 -2.05 16.31
C SER A 33 -9.35 -1.36 15.13
N ILE A 34 -8.27 -0.62 15.39
CA ILE A 34 -7.46 0.02 14.34
C ILE A 34 -6.56 -0.97 13.59
N ALA A 35 -6.34 -2.17 14.14
CA ALA A 35 -5.36 -3.11 13.59
C ALA A 35 -5.66 -3.55 12.13
N PRO A 36 -6.90 -3.91 11.75
CA PRO A 36 -7.22 -4.27 10.36
C PRO A 36 -6.99 -3.11 9.40
N VAL A 37 -7.27 -1.88 9.84
CA VAL A 37 -7.03 -0.67 9.06
C VAL A 37 -5.54 -0.45 8.82
N LEU A 38 -4.70 -0.58 9.85
CA LEU A 38 -3.24 -0.48 9.70
C LEU A 38 -2.69 -1.55 8.74
N VAL A 39 -3.21 -2.79 8.81
CA VAL A 39 -2.83 -3.85 7.87
C VAL A 39 -3.22 -3.49 6.44
N MET A 40 -4.46 -3.05 6.21
CA MET A 40 -4.92 -2.64 4.87
C MET A 40 -4.09 -1.50 4.29
N PHE A 41 -3.79 -0.46 5.08
CA PHE A 41 -2.99 0.67 4.64
C PHE A 41 -1.51 0.30 4.44
N GLY A 42 -0.96 -0.59 5.27
CA GLY A 42 0.38 -1.14 5.07
C GLY A 42 0.48 -1.94 3.77
N LEU A 43 -0.53 -2.75 3.47
CA LEU A 43 -0.65 -3.49 2.20
C LEU A 43 -0.82 -2.55 1.01
N ALA A 44 -1.64 -1.51 1.13
CA ALA A 44 -1.80 -0.48 0.10
C ALA A 44 -0.49 0.25 -0.20
N PHE A 45 0.29 0.58 0.85
CA PHE A 45 1.61 1.19 0.71
C PHE A 45 2.58 0.26 -0.04
N ALA A 46 2.68 -1.00 0.39
CA ALA A 46 3.52 -1.99 -0.27
C ALA A 46 3.15 -2.18 -1.75
N LYS A 47 1.84 -2.25 -2.04
CA LYS A 47 1.32 -2.34 -3.41
C LYS A 47 1.72 -1.13 -4.25
N GLY A 48 1.55 0.08 -3.71
CA GLY A 48 1.93 1.33 -4.38
C GLY A 48 3.44 1.44 -4.63
N LEU A 49 4.28 0.98 -3.69
CA LEU A 49 5.73 0.91 -3.88
C LEU A 49 6.12 -0.04 -5.01
N LEU A 50 5.54 -1.25 -5.06
CA LEU A 50 5.83 -2.23 -6.10
C LEU A 50 5.44 -1.72 -7.48
N VAL A 51 4.25 -1.12 -7.61
CA VAL A 51 3.79 -0.53 -8.89
C VAL A 51 4.70 0.63 -9.29
N SER A 52 5.00 1.55 -8.36
CA SER A 52 5.82 2.73 -8.66
C SER A 52 7.23 2.33 -9.11
N LEU A 53 7.88 1.42 -8.38
CA LEU A 53 9.27 1.09 -8.64
C LEU A 53 9.46 0.15 -9.83
N GLU A 54 8.57 -0.84 -10.00
CA GLU A 54 8.74 -1.92 -10.98
C GLU A 54 7.95 -1.72 -12.27
N PHE A 55 6.73 -1.15 -12.21
CA PHE A 55 5.87 -0.98 -13.39
C PHE A 55 5.94 0.42 -13.99
N LEU A 56 6.08 1.47 -13.15
CA LEU A 56 6.31 2.84 -13.63
C LEU A 56 7.80 3.14 -13.87
N GLU A 57 8.67 2.13 -13.71
CA GLU A 57 10.12 2.21 -13.85
C GLU A 57 10.78 3.35 -13.04
N LEU A 58 10.14 3.87 -11.98
CA LEU A 58 10.68 4.94 -11.14
C LEU A 58 11.98 4.54 -10.44
N ARG A 59 12.33 3.25 -10.43
CA ARG A 59 13.62 2.75 -9.99
C ARG A 59 14.79 3.31 -10.82
N ARG A 60 14.57 3.59 -12.11
CA ARG A 60 15.55 4.18 -13.04
C ARG A 60 15.40 5.69 -13.21
N ALA A 61 14.29 6.26 -12.75
CA ALA A 61 14.04 7.69 -12.80
C ALA A 61 14.96 8.49 -11.85
N PRO A 62 15.12 9.81 -12.06
CA PRO A 62 15.82 10.68 -11.13
C PRO A 62 15.26 10.58 -9.72
N ALA A 63 16.15 10.62 -8.72
CA ALA A 63 15.79 10.40 -7.32
C ALA A 63 14.66 11.34 -6.84
N LEU A 64 14.63 12.59 -7.31
CA LEU A 64 13.58 13.56 -6.97
C LEU A 64 12.17 13.02 -7.26
N TRP A 65 11.95 12.46 -8.45
CA TRP A 65 10.64 11.92 -8.84
C TRP A 65 10.26 10.70 -8.01
N ARG A 66 11.22 9.82 -7.76
CA ARG A 66 11.01 8.64 -6.92
C ARG A 66 10.59 9.04 -5.50
N TRP A 67 11.28 10.00 -4.89
CA TRP A 67 10.97 10.47 -3.55
C TRP A 67 9.66 11.26 -3.49
N LEU A 68 9.35 12.04 -4.52
CA LEU A 68 8.09 12.78 -4.58
C LEU A 68 6.89 11.83 -4.64
N VAL A 69 6.92 10.81 -5.51
CA VAL A 69 5.82 9.83 -5.62
C VAL A 69 5.69 8.98 -4.35
N VAL A 70 6.80 8.44 -3.85
CA VAL A 70 6.79 7.60 -2.63
C VAL A 70 6.40 8.41 -1.39
N GLY A 71 6.92 9.63 -1.27
CA GLY A 71 6.62 10.55 -0.18
C GLY A 71 5.16 11.00 -0.21
N TRP A 72 4.63 11.30 -1.39
CA TRP A 72 3.22 11.62 -1.57
C TRP A 72 2.30 10.46 -1.18
N LEU A 73 2.62 9.24 -1.63
CA LEU A 73 1.89 8.04 -1.23
C LEU A 73 1.91 7.86 0.30
N ALA A 74 3.08 7.96 0.92
CA ALA A 74 3.20 7.84 2.38
C ALA A 74 2.38 8.92 3.12
N LEU A 75 2.43 10.16 2.64
CA LEU A 75 1.68 11.28 3.21
C LEU A 75 0.18 11.02 3.15
N VAL A 76 -0.36 10.65 1.98
CA VAL A 76 -1.79 10.41 1.81
C VAL A 76 -2.27 9.28 2.70
N LEU A 77 -1.55 8.15 2.76
CA LEU A 77 -1.95 7.03 3.62
C LEU A 77 -1.87 7.40 5.10
N ALA A 78 -0.85 8.17 5.52
CA ALA A 78 -0.73 8.65 6.89
C ALA A 78 -1.89 9.59 7.26
N LEU A 79 -2.29 10.50 6.36
CA LEU A 79 -3.44 11.39 6.58
C LEU A 79 -4.75 10.62 6.70
N ILE A 80 -4.95 9.56 5.90
CA ILE A 80 -6.16 8.74 5.99
C ILE A 80 -6.19 7.94 7.30
N VAL A 81 -5.07 7.35 7.70
CA VAL A 81 -4.96 6.65 9.00
C VAL A 81 -5.21 7.62 10.16
N LEU A 82 -4.69 8.85 10.09
CA LEU A 82 -4.94 9.89 11.08
C LEU A 82 -6.43 10.27 11.13
N ALA A 83 -7.07 10.47 9.98
CA ALA A 83 -8.49 10.77 9.90
C ALA A 83 -9.35 9.65 10.51
N TYR A 84 -9.01 8.38 10.22
CA TYR A 84 -9.68 7.23 10.82
C TYR A 84 -9.46 7.16 12.33
N TRP A 85 -8.24 7.43 12.82
CA TRP A 85 -7.96 7.53 14.24
C TRP A 85 -8.84 8.58 14.91
N ILE A 86 -8.95 9.77 14.30
CA ILE A 86 -9.79 10.85 14.82
C ILE A 86 -11.25 10.43 14.84
N SER A 87 -11.74 9.71 13.83
CA SER A 87 -13.11 9.20 13.77
C SER A 87 -13.43 8.13 14.81
N LEU A 88 -12.43 7.42 15.33
CA LEU A 88 -12.58 6.40 16.37
C LEU A 88 -12.64 6.98 17.79
N ARG A 89 -12.21 8.23 17.97
CA ARG A 89 -12.32 8.95 19.25
C ARG A 89 -13.65 9.69 19.33
#